data_AF-A0A1M5ILW2-F1
#
_entry.id   AF-A0A1M5ILW2-F1
#
_cell.length_a   1.000
_cell.length_b   1.000
_cell.length_c   1.000
_cell.angle_alpha   90.00
_cell.angle_beta   90.00
_cell.angle_gamma   90.00
#
_symmetry.space_group_name_H-M   'P 1'
#
loop_
_entity.id
_entity.type
_entity.pdbx_description
1 polymer ?
#
loop_
_entity_poly.entity_id
_entity_poly.type
_entity_poly.pdbx_seq_one_letter_code
_entity_poly.pdbx_strand_id
1 'polypeptide(L)'
;MASATEQRRERFQELVIRLERNNNIIQRLSKKVNSYTCEPNNSSCFEKLYDLRHSFKVFSAQQKQIVSLINQNTGQGKKLHGDIQSHLERFKELERDIAAYLLATGQYH
;
A
#
# COMPACT_ATOMS: atom_id res chain seq x y z
N MET A 1 -6.43 34.55 1.77
CA MET A 1 -5.99 33.91 0.53
C MET A 1 -4.68 33.18 0.85
N ALA A 2 -4.68 31.85 1.00
CA ALA A 2 -3.46 31.11 1.29
C ALA A 2 -2.46 31.21 0.12
N SER A 3 -1.18 31.39 0.42
CA SER A 3 -0.11 31.47 -0.59
C SER A 3 0.03 30.14 -1.34
N ALA A 4 0.50 30.18 -2.60
CA ALA A 4 0.71 28.96 -3.41
C ALA A 4 1.67 27.95 -2.74
N THR A 5 2.54 28.43 -1.86
CA THR A 5 3.44 27.63 -1.01
C THR A 5 2.72 26.91 0.12
N GLU A 6 1.74 27.53 0.78
CA GLU A 6 0.93 26.88 1.83
C GLU A 6 0.06 25.77 1.23
N GLN A 7 -0.61 26.05 0.10
CA GLN A 7 -1.43 25.04 -0.58
C GLN A 7 -0.64 23.79 -0.99
N ARG A 8 0.64 23.96 -1.38
CA ARG A 8 1.51 22.82 -1.72
C ARG A 8 1.86 21.99 -0.49
N ARG A 9 2.14 22.63 0.64
CA ARG A 9 2.45 21.95 1.91
C ARG A 9 1.25 21.17 2.42
N GLU A 10 0.06 21.77 2.38
CA GLU A 10 -1.20 21.12 2.78
C GLU A 10 -1.48 19.86 1.95
N ARG A 11 -1.36 19.96 0.61
CA ARG A 11 -1.53 18.79 -0.29
C ARG A 11 -0.50 17.70 -0.01
N PHE A 12 0.74 18.07 0.25
CA PHE A 12 1.77 17.10 0.60
C PHE A 12 1.46 16.40 1.94
N GLN A 13 1.05 17.17 2.96
CA GLN A 13 0.65 16.61 4.24
C GLN A 13 -0.55 15.66 4.12
N GLU A 14 -1.53 16.00 3.29
CA GLU A 14 -2.65 15.12 2.99
C GLU A 14 -2.18 13.79 2.36
N LEU A 15 -1.25 13.84 1.41
CA LEU A 15 -0.68 12.65 0.79
C LEU A 15 0.06 11.78 1.81
N VAL A 16 0.81 12.38 2.73
CA VAL A 16 1.51 11.66 3.81
C VAL A 16 0.50 10.98 4.75
N ILE A 17 -0.57 11.66 5.16
CA ILE A 17 -1.62 11.08 6.00
C ILE A 17 -2.28 9.89 5.30
N ARG A 18 -2.57 9.99 4.00
CA ARG A 18 -3.13 8.88 3.21
C ARG A 18 -2.16 7.70 3.14
N LEU A 19 -0.88 7.98 2.95
CA LEU A 19 0.19 6.97 2.92
C LEU A 19 0.25 6.18 4.25
N GLU A 20 0.19 6.85 5.39
CA GLU A 20 0.18 6.22 6.72
C GLU A 20 -1.08 5.36 6.94
N ARG A 21 -2.25 5.87 6.56
CA ARG A 21 -3.52 5.12 6.64
C ARG A 21 -3.47 3.84 5.82
N ASN A 22 -2.99 3.93 4.57
CA ASN A 22 -2.87 2.78 3.68
C ASN A 22 -1.90 1.73 4.23
N ASN A 23 -0.81 2.14 4.86
CA ASN A 23 0.11 1.20 5.51
C ASN A 23 -0.58 0.38 6.62
N ASN A 24 -1.43 1.01 7.44
CA ASN A 24 -2.19 0.29 8.47
C ASN A 24 -3.16 -0.73 7.86
N ILE A 25 -3.83 -0.37 6.74
CA ILE A 25 -4.72 -1.29 6.02
C ILE A 25 -3.93 -2.47 5.45
N ILE A 26 -2.80 -2.21 4.78
CA ILE A 26 -1.94 -3.25 4.23
C ILE A 26 -1.42 -4.21 5.29
N GLN A 27 -1.01 -3.71 6.46
CA GLN A 27 -0.59 -4.58 7.56
C GLN A 27 -1.73 -5.51 8.03
N ARG A 28 -2.96 -5.01 8.10
CA ARG A 28 -4.13 -5.83 8.45
C ARG A 28 -4.43 -6.86 7.38
N LEU A 29 -4.42 -6.46 6.10
CA LEU A 29 -4.67 -7.37 4.99
C LEU A 29 -3.58 -8.45 4.89
N SER A 30 -2.32 -8.08 5.08
CA SER A 30 -1.21 -9.03 5.11
C SER A 30 -1.37 -10.04 6.24
N LYS A 31 -1.80 -9.62 7.44
CA LYS A 31 -2.14 -10.55 8.53
C LYS A 31 -3.30 -11.48 8.16
N LYS A 32 -4.37 -10.94 7.54
CA LYS A 32 -5.54 -11.72 7.10
C LYS A 32 -5.13 -12.78 6.09
N VAL A 33 -4.38 -12.42 5.05
CA VAL A 33 -3.95 -13.33 3.98
C VAL A 33 -2.97 -14.40 4.50
N ASN A 34 -2.27 -14.12 5.60
CA ASN A 34 -1.40 -15.10 6.27
C ASN A 34 -2.10 -15.91 7.38
N SER A 35 -3.40 -15.73 7.60
CA SER A 35 -4.14 -16.57 8.56
C SER A 35 -4.39 -17.96 7.99
N TYR A 36 -4.55 -18.93 8.90
CA TYR A 36 -4.97 -20.30 8.57
C TYR A 36 -6.38 -20.37 7.95
N THR A 37 -7.18 -19.30 8.10
CA THR A 37 -8.52 -19.23 7.49
C THR A 37 -8.47 -18.83 6.02
N CYS A 38 -7.36 -18.27 5.54
CA CYS A 38 -7.18 -17.82 4.15
C CYS A 38 -6.29 -18.77 3.34
N GLU A 39 -6.32 -20.08 3.65
CA GLU A 39 -5.52 -21.06 2.94
C GLU A 39 -6.01 -21.30 1.49
N PRO A 40 -5.08 -21.54 0.55
CA PRO A 40 -5.43 -21.80 -0.83
C PRO A 40 -6.04 -23.20 -0.97
N ASN A 41 -7.16 -23.30 -1.66
CA ASN A 41 -7.87 -24.57 -1.86
C ASN A 41 -7.54 -25.25 -3.20
N ASN A 42 -6.74 -24.61 -4.05
CA ASN A 42 -6.30 -25.13 -5.34
C ASN A 42 -4.95 -24.51 -5.77
N SER A 43 -4.32 -25.10 -6.79
CA SER A 43 -3.00 -24.66 -7.29
C SER A 43 -2.97 -23.19 -7.70
N SER A 44 -4.00 -22.71 -8.38
CA SER A 44 -4.07 -21.30 -8.81
C SER A 44 -4.16 -20.35 -7.61
N CYS A 45 -4.90 -20.72 -6.56
CA CYS A 45 -4.96 -19.93 -5.33
C CYS A 45 -3.61 -19.95 -4.60
N PHE A 46 -2.88 -21.06 -4.63
CA PHE A 46 -1.55 -21.14 -4.02
C PHE A 46 -0.56 -20.17 -4.69
N GLU A 47 -0.53 -20.16 -6.02
CA GLU A 47 0.29 -19.21 -6.80
C GLU A 47 -0.10 -17.76 -6.50
N LYS A 48 -1.40 -17.44 -6.51
CA LYS A 48 -1.90 -16.09 -6.17
C LYS A 48 -1.52 -15.67 -4.75
N LEU A 49 -1.61 -16.57 -3.78
CA LEU A 49 -1.21 -16.29 -2.40
C LEU A 49 0.29 -16.00 -2.31
N TYR A 50 1.11 -16.75 -3.05
CA TYR A 50 2.55 -16.52 -3.12
C TYR A 50 2.87 -15.13 -3.71
N ASP A 51 2.24 -14.77 -4.83
CA ASP A 51 2.41 -13.47 -5.48
C ASP A 51 1.94 -12.30 -4.59
N LEU A 52 0.84 -12.48 -3.87
CA LEU A 52 0.35 -11.52 -2.89
C LEU A 52 1.36 -11.30 -1.76
N ARG A 53 1.89 -12.38 -1.17
CA ARG A 53 2.91 -12.30 -0.12
C ARG A 53 4.16 -11.58 -0.59
N HIS A 54 4.62 -11.88 -1.81
CA HIS A 54 5.74 -11.18 -2.41
C HIS A 54 5.43 -9.68 -2.60
N SER A 55 4.27 -9.36 -3.16
CA SER A 55 3.82 -7.99 -3.39
C SER A 55 3.70 -7.18 -2.09
N PHE A 56 3.20 -7.78 -1.01
CA PHE A 56 3.18 -7.16 0.32
C PHE A 56 4.58 -6.80 0.83
N LYS A 57 5.55 -7.69 0.63
CA LYS A 57 6.93 -7.48 1.06
C LYS A 57 7.57 -6.34 0.28
N VAL A 58 7.39 -6.31 -1.03
CA VAL A 58 7.87 -5.23 -1.91
C VAL A 58 7.22 -3.90 -1.53
N PHE A 59 5.89 -3.88 -1.38
CA PHE A 59 5.13 -2.70 -0.99
C PHE A 59 5.63 -2.14 0.36
N SER A 60 5.80 -2.99 1.37
CA SER A 60 6.28 -2.58 2.69
C SER A 60 7.71 -2.03 2.65
N ALA A 61 8.57 -2.56 1.80
CA ALA A 61 9.94 -2.05 1.61
C ALA A 61 9.93 -0.67 0.95
N GLN A 62 9.14 -0.48 -0.10
CA GLN A 62 8.98 0.81 -0.79
C GLN A 62 8.39 1.87 0.15
N GLN A 63 7.36 1.51 0.93
CA GLN A 63 6.76 2.39 1.93
C GLN A 63 7.80 2.90 2.94
N LYS A 64 8.66 2.00 3.47
CA LYS A 64 9.74 2.37 4.39
C LYS A 64 10.73 3.34 3.76
N GLN A 65 11.07 3.14 2.49
CA GLN A 65 11.95 4.05 1.75
C GLN A 65 11.32 5.43 1.59
N ILE A 66 10.05 5.50 1.17
CA ILE A 66 9.29 6.75 1.01
C ILE A 66 9.22 7.51 2.34
N VAL A 67 8.85 6.83 3.44
CA VAL A 67 8.79 7.43 4.78
C VAL A 67 10.17 7.93 5.22
N SER A 68 11.25 7.19 4.96
CA SER A 68 12.62 7.65 5.26
C SER A 68 12.96 8.94 4.50
N LEU A 69 12.58 9.04 3.22
CA LEU A 69 12.82 10.23 2.39
C LEU A 69 12.00 11.43 2.86
N ILE A 70 10.77 11.21 3.33
CA ILE A 70 9.94 12.24 3.95
C ILE A 70 10.62 12.75 5.22
N ASN A 71 11.03 11.85 6.13
CA ASN A 71 11.60 12.21 7.42
C ASN A 71 12.96 12.92 7.32
N GLN A 72 13.76 12.61 6.30
CA GLN A 72 15.05 13.26 6.08
C GLN A 72 14.91 14.67 5.50
N ASN A 73 13.69 15.14 5.16
CA ASN A 73 13.42 16.41 4.46
C ASN A 73 14.20 16.60 3.14
N THR A 74 14.92 15.59 2.68
CA THR A 74 15.70 15.55 1.44
C THR A 74 14.81 15.41 0.19
N GLY A 75 13.50 15.28 0.38
CA GLY A 75 12.58 14.85 -0.66
C GLY A 75 11.39 15.76 -0.97
N GLN A 76 11.29 17.01 -0.51
CA GLN A 76 10.12 17.87 -0.85
C GLN A 76 10.03 18.32 -2.34
N GLY A 77 10.64 17.57 -3.25
CA GLY A 77 10.64 17.79 -4.70
C GLY A 77 9.57 16.98 -5.45
N LYS A 78 9.39 17.30 -6.73
CA LYS A 78 8.43 16.62 -7.63
C LYS A 78 8.59 15.09 -7.67
N LYS A 79 9.81 14.59 -7.48
CA LYS A 79 10.11 13.14 -7.49
C LYS A 79 9.39 12.39 -6.37
N LEU A 80 9.53 12.82 -5.11
CA LEU A 80 8.88 12.17 -3.98
C LEU A 80 7.35 12.23 -4.09
N HIS A 81 6.82 13.32 -4.61
CA HIS A 81 5.37 13.42 -4.89
C HIS A 81 4.93 12.35 -5.90
N GLY A 82 5.70 12.15 -6.98
CA GLY A 82 5.48 11.07 -7.93
C GLY A 82 5.56 9.69 -7.27
N ASP A 83 6.59 9.46 -6.47
CA ASP A 83 6.81 8.18 -5.76
C ASP A 83 5.65 7.87 -4.80
N ILE A 84 5.17 8.86 -4.03
CA ILE A 84 4.01 8.72 -3.16
C ILE A 84 2.76 8.39 -3.97
N GLN A 85 2.52 9.11 -5.08
CA GLN A 85 1.33 8.88 -5.90
C GLN A 85 1.33 7.49 -6.55
N SER A 86 2.47 7.05 -7.10
CA SER A 86 2.63 5.69 -7.61
C SER A 86 2.43 4.64 -6.52
N HIS A 87 2.91 4.91 -5.30
CA HIS A 87 2.71 4.01 -4.16
C HIS A 87 1.23 3.91 -3.75
N LEU A 88 0.49 5.01 -3.81
CA LEU A 88 -0.96 5.02 -3.56
C LEU A 88 -1.75 4.25 -4.64
N GLU A 89 -1.33 4.30 -5.91
CA GLU A 89 -1.95 3.47 -6.96
C GLU A 89 -1.63 1.99 -6.77
N ARG A 90 -0.37 1.66 -6.42
CA ARG A 90 0.02 0.28 -6.10
C ARG A 90 -0.76 -0.29 -4.92
N PHE A 91 -1.13 0.54 -3.95
CA PHE A 91 -2.01 0.14 -2.86
C PHE A 91 -3.38 -0.32 -3.38
N LYS A 92 -4.00 0.42 -4.30
CA LYS A 92 -5.30 0.06 -4.87
C LYS A 92 -5.24 -1.22 -5.68
N GLU A 93 -4.14 -1.45 -6.41
CA GLU A 93 -3.91 -2.72 -7.10
C GLU A 93 -3.86 -3.87 -6.10
N LEU A 94 -3.03 -3.73 -5.07
CA LEU A 94 -2.87 -4.77 -4.06
C LEU A 94 -4.19 -5.06 -3.32
N GLU A 95 -4.97 -4.04 -3.01
CA GLU A 95 -6.30 -4.17 -2.42
C GLU A 95 -7.25 -4.97 -3.32
N ARG A 96 -7.27 -4.69 -4.63
CA ARG A 96 -8.05 -5.45 -5.61
C ARG A 96 -7.59 -6.91 -5.70
N ASP A 97 -6.29 -7.14 -5.74
CA ASP A 97 -5.72 -8.50 -5.84
C ASP A 97 -6.09 -9.35 -4.63
N ILE A 98 -6.06 -8.75 -3.43
CA ILE A 98 -6.48 -9.42 -2.19
C ILE A 98 -7.98 -9.69 -2.20
N ALA A 99 -8.81 -8.73 -2.62
CA ALA A 99 -10.24 -8.94 -2.73
C ALA A 99 -10.56 -10.10 -3.68
N ALA A 100 -9.90 -10.16 -4.84
CA ALA A 100 -10.04 -11.25 -5.81
C ALA A 100 -9.60 -12.60 -5.23
N TYR A 101 -8.51 -12.64 -4.46
CA TYR A 101 -8.07 -13.84 -3.75
C TYR A 101 -9.09 -14.31 -2.72
N LEU A 102 -9.56 -13.40 -1.85
CA LEU A 102 -10.54 -13.72 -0.81
C LEU A 102 -11.88 -14.20 -1.40
N LEU A 103 -12.30 -13.65 -2.53
CA LEU A 103 -13.46 -14.15 -3.26
C LEU A 103 -13.24 -15.57 -3.77
N ALA A 104 -12.07 -15.84 -4.37
CA ALA A 104 -11.73 -17.18 -4.88
C ALA A 104 -11.63 -18.25 -3.79
N THR A 105 -11.24 -17.86 -2.57
CA THR A 105 -11.13 -18.77 -1.42
C THR A 105 -12.40 -18.80 -0.56
N GLY A 106 -13.45 -18.07 -0.92
CA GLY A 106 -14.71 -18.01 -0.16
C GLY A 106 -14.60 -17.30 1.19
N GLN A 107 -13.59 -16.45 1.39
CA GLN A 107 -13.29 -15.71 2.63
C GLN A 107 -13.67 -14.22 2.54
N TYR A 108 -14.50 -13.87 1.56
CA TYR A 108 -15.06 -12.53 1.39
C TYR A 108 -16.39 -12.47 2.16
N HIS A 109 -16.34 -11.89 3.35
CA HIS A 109 -17.48 -11.67 4.25
C HIS A 109 -17.52 -10.20 4.66
#